data_AF-A0A7Y0CEQ7-F1
#
_entry.id   AF-A0A7Y0CEQ7-F1
#
_cell.length_a   1.000
_cell.length_b   1.000
_cell.length_c   1.000
_cell.angle_alpha   90.00
_cell.angle_beta   90.00
_cell.angle_gamma   90.00
#
_symmetry.space_group_name_H-M   'P 1'
#
loop_
_entity.id
_entity.type
_entity.pdbx_description
1 polymer ?
#
loop_
_entity_poly.entity_id
_entity_poly.type
_entity_poly.pdbx_seq_one_letter_code
_entity_poly.pdbx_strand_id
1 'polypeptide(L)' 'MSAIAGLLAARGVPVSGSDAKDSAVLGELRDAGVRVWVGHDSAHVDGVDTVVVSTAVRESNPELARARA' A
#
# COMPACT_ATOMS: atom_id res chain seq x y z
N MET A 1 -5.29 4.90 5.16
CA MET A 1 -5.22 3.42 5.07
C MET A 1 -4.26 2.78 6.08
N SER A 2 -3.36 3.55 6.71
CA SER A 2 -2.35 3.06 7.65
C SER A 2 -2.88 2.23 8.83
N ALA A 3 -4.02 2.60 9.42
CA ALA A 3 -4.62 1.85 10.53
C ALA A 3 -4.93 0.38 10.16
N ILE A 4 -5.47 0.15 8.97
CA ILE A 4 -5.77 -1.21 8.48
C ILE A 4 -4.47 -1.97 8.20
N ALA A 5 -3.50 -1.32 7.55
CA ALA A 5 -2.21 -1.93 7.26
C ALA A 5 -1.47 -2.34 8.54
N GLY A 6 -1.39 -1.47 9.54
CA GLY A 6 -0.78 -1.78 10.83
C GLY A 6 -1.48 -2.93 11.56
N LEU A 7 -2.82 -2.98 11.51
CA LEU A 7 -3.59 -4.08 12.11
C LEU A 7 -3.32 -5.43 11.43
N LEU A 8 -3.23 -5.46 10.09
CA LEU A 8 -2.91 -6.67 9.34
C LEU A 8 -1.48 -7.13 9.64
N ALA A 9 -0.52 -6.20 9.66
CA ALA A 9 0.87 -6.47 10.00
C ALA A 9 1.00 -7.07 11.41
N ALA A 10 0.32 -6.48 12.41
CA ALA A 10 0.31 -6.98 13.79
C ALA A 10 -0.30 -8.39 13.92
N ARG A 11 -1.13 -8.82 12.95
CA ARG A 11 -1.67 -10.19 12.88
C ARG A 11 -0.82 -11.14 12.05
N GLY A 12 0.35 -10.71 11.58
CA GLY A 12 1.25 -11.52 10.76
C GLY A 12 0.78 -11.70 9.31
N VAL A 13 -0.21 -10.91 8.85
CA VAL A 13 -0.65 -10.95 7.46
C VAL A 13 0.35 -10.16 6.61
N PRO A 14 0.89 -10.74 5.52
CA PRO A 14 1.76 -10.00 4.60
C PRO A 14 1.01 -8.80 4.03
N VAL A 15 1.54 -7.60 4.25
CA VAL A 15 0.94 -6.36 3.79
C VAL A 15 2.03 -5.43 3.27
N SER A 16 1.69 -4.73 2.20
CA SER A 16 2.52 -3.69 1.59
C SER A 16 1.64 -2.53 1.12
N GLY A 17 2.24 -1.38 0.83
CA GLY A 17 1.48 -0.24 0.34
C GLY A 17 2.32 0.90 -0.21
N SER A 18 1.70 1.78 -0.99
CA SER A 18 2.34 2.97 -1.55
C SER A 18 1.60 4.24 -1.10
N ASP A 19 2.31 5.35 -1.07
CA ASP A 19 1.71 6.68 -0.98
C ASP A 19 2.46 7.67 -1.86
N ALA A 20 1.80 8.72 -2.33
CA ALA A 20 2.40 9.71 -3.23
C ALA A 20 3.52 10.54 -2.56
N LYS A 21 3.51 10.64 -1.22
CA LYS A 21 4.48 11.42 -0.45
C LYS A 21 4.93 10.64 0.78
N ASP A 22 6.18 10.85 1.16
CA ASP A 22 6.69 10.31 2.41
C ASP A 22 6.06 11.02 3.61
N SER A 23 5.93 10.30 4.73
CA SER A 23 5.34 10.84 5.97
C SER A 23 5.78 10.04 7.19
N ALA A 24 5.60 10.62 8.38
CA ALA A 24 5.86 9.94 9.65
C ALA A 24 5.07 8.62 9.76
N VAL A 25 3.84 8.58 9.22
CA VAL A 25 2.98 7.39 9.22
C VAL A 25 3.56 6.27 8.34
N LEU A 26 4.19 6.60 7.20
CA LEU A 26 4.93 5.59 6.43
C LEU A 26 6.13 5.08 7.23
N GLY A 27 6.82 5.95 7.96
CA GLY A 27 7.90 5.57 8.88
C GLY A 27 7.44 4.54 9.92
N GLU A 28 6.35 4.82 10.63
CA GLU A 28 5.78 3.90 11.63
C GLU A 28 5.40 2.54 11.04
N LEU A 29 4.88 2.51 9.81
CA LEU A 29 4.57 1.26 9.11
C LEU A 29 5.84 0.49 8.74
N ARG A 30 6.91 1.17 8.29
CA ARG A 30 8.22 0.54 8.03
C ARG A 30 8.77 -0.09 9.31
N ASP A 31 8.70 0.62 10.42
CA ASP A 31 9.16 0.14 11.73
C ASP A 31 8.34 -1.06 12.21
N ALA A 32 7.06 -1.11 11.86
CA ALA A 32 6.18 -2.26 12.08
C ALA A 32 6.41 -3.42 11.10
N GLY A 33 7.42 -3.35 10.22
CA GLY A 33 7.78 -4.40 9.26
C GLY A 33 6.95 -4.42 7.98
N VAL A 34 6.14 -3.38 7.73
CA VAL A 34 5.37 -3.25 6.50
C VAL A 34 6.26 -2.72 5.39
N ARG A 35 6.24 -3.39 4.23
CA ARG A 35 6.91 -2.89 3.03
C ARG A 35 6.11 -1.72 2.46
N VAL A 36 6.67 -0.52 2.49
CA VAL A 36 6.03 0.67 1.91
C VAL A 36 6.90 1.40 0.91
N TRP A 37 6.27 1.96 -0.12
CA TRP A 37 6.92 2.75 -1.16
C TRP A 37 6.40 4.19 -1.18
N VAL A 38 7.26 5.11 -1.62
CA VAL A 38 6.88 6.49 -1.94
C VAL A 38 6.82 6.61 -3.46
N GLY A 39 5.71 7.12 -3.97
CA GLY A 39 5.36 7.09 -5.38
C GLY A 39 4.58 5.83 -5.76
N HIS A 40 3.86 5.92 -6.88
CA HIS A 40 3.03 4.83 -7.39
C HIS A 40 3.69 4.15 -8.58
N ASP A 41 3.75 2.82 -8.55
CA ASP A 41 4.30 1.97 -9.62
C ASP A 41 3.46 0.71 -9.74
N SER A 42 3.08 0.33 -10.96
CA SER A 42 2.32 -0.91 -11.21
C SER A 42 2.96 -2.16 -10.63
N ALA A 43 4.28 -2.22 -10.51
CA ALA A 43 4.99 -3.37 -9.96
C ALA A 43 4.73 -3.58 -8.45
N HIS A 44 4.27 -2.57 -7.72
CA HIS A 44 3.97 -2.69 -6.29
C HIS A 44 2.81 -3.62 -5.98
N VAL A 45 1.95 -3.91 -6.97
CA VAL A 45 0.80 -4.81 -6.84
C VAL A 45 0.99 -6.14 -7.55
N ASP A 46 2.18 -6.43 -8.07
CA ASP A 46 2.44 -7.73 -8.68
C ASP A 46 2.46 -8.84 -7.61
N GLY A 47 1.67 -9.90 -7.83
CA GLY A 47 1.60 -11.06 -6.94
C GLY A 47 0.85 -10.81 -5.62
N VAL A 48 0.09 -9.73 -5.50
CA VAL A 48 -0.77 -9.48 -4.33
C VAL A 48 -2.17 -10.04 -4.54
N ASP A 49 -2.75 -10.64 -3.49
CA ASP A 49 -4.08 -11.25 -3.57
C ASP A 49 -5.23 -10.23 -3.52
N THR A 50 -4.98 -9.06 -2.93
CA THR A 50 -6.02 -8.04 -2.72
C THR A 50 -5.42 -6.64 -2.68
N VAL A 51 -6.02 -5.73 -3.43
CA VAL A 51 -5.65 -4.30 -3.46
C VAL A 51 -6.75 -3.49 -2.80
N VAL A 52 -6.39 -2.70 -1.80
CA VAL A 52 -7.31 -1.80 -1.11
C VAL A 52 -6.93 -0.35 -1.42
N VAL A 53 -7.86 0.38 -2.04
CA VAL A 53 -7.67 1.78 -2.40
C VAL A 53 -8.55 2.70 -1.56
N SER A 54 -8.06 3.92 -1.31
CA SER A 54 -8.90 4.97 -0.75
C SER A 54 -9.71 5.65 -1.85
N THR A 55 -10.77 6.37 -1.48
CA THR A 55 -11.56 7.18 -2.41
C THR A 55 -10.77 8.31 -3.09
N ALA A 56 -9.58 8.65 -2.58
CA ALA A 56 -8.69 9.64 -3.18
C ALA A 56 -7.82 9.07 -4.32
N VAL A 57 -7.75 7.74 -4.47
CA VAL A 57 -7.00 7.10 -5.55
C VAL A 57 -7.74 7.31 -6.88
N ARG A 58 -7.09 7.98 -7.82
CA ARG A 58 -7.63 8.22 -9.16
C ARG A 58 -7.57 6.95 -10.00
N GLU A 59 -8.48 6.84 -10.95
CA GLU A 59 -8.53 5.76 -11.95
C GLU A 59 -7.25 5.66 -12.81
N SER A 60 -6.53 6.78 -12.97
CA SER A 60 -5.23 6.82 -13.66
C SER A 60 -4.05 6.32 -12.81
N ASN A 61 -4.28 5.86 -11.57
CA ASN A 61 -3.22 5.32 -10.74
C ASN A 61 -2.72 3.99 -11.36
N PRO A 62 -1.40 3.84 -11.61
CA PRO A 62 -0.86 2.66 -12.28
C PRO A 62 -1.08 1.36 -11.49
N GLU A 63 -1.11 1.41 -10.16
CA GLU A 63 -1.37 0.26 -9.29
C GLU A 63 -2.83 -0.19 -9.39
N LEU A 64 -3.78 0.76 -9.38
CA LEU A 64 -5.20 0.44 -9.53
C LEU A 64 -5.50 -0.11 -10.93
N ALA A 65 -4.92 0.49 -11.96
CA ALA A 65 -5.07 0.02 -13.33
C ALA A 65 -4.52 -1.41 -13.49
N ARG A 66 -3.33 -1.69 -12.93
CA ARG A 66 -2.70 -3.01 -12.94
C ARG A 66 -3.53 -4.06 -12.19
N ALA A 67 -4.09 -3.71 -11.04
CA ALA A 67 -4.88 -4.62 -10.21
C ALA A 67 -6.22 -5.04 -10.84
N ARG A 68 -6.72 -4.29 -11.82
CA ARG A 68 -7.99 -4.56 -12.52
C ARG A 68 -7.81 -5.27 -13.86
N ALA A 69 -6.58 -5.40 -14.35
CA ALA A 69 -6.26 -6.07 -15.62
C ALA A 69 -6.27 -7.60 -15.45
#